data_AF-A0A815MAX5-F1
#
_entry.id   AF-A0A815MAX5-F1
#
_cell.length_a   1.000
_cell.length_b   1.000
_cell.length_c   1.000
_cell.angle_alpha   90.00
_cell.angle_beta   90.00
_cell.angle_gamma   90.00
#
_symmetry.space_group_name_H-M   'P 1'
#
loop_
_entity.id
_entity.type
_entity.pdbx_description
1 polymer ?
#
loop_
_entity_poly.entity_id
_entity_poly.type
_entity_poly.pdbx_seq_one_letter_code
_entity_poly.pdbx_strand_id
1 'polypeptide(L)'
;KDPEILRQSIIDLISNVMQNVISCNYTSIAFPAIGCGKHDCSVDIVVKTMIREVKKQIEIRNLSCLVKFIIEPYRQNIYDEFCKQLFSSNFHTSMEFHLPATWQISKENKIRLIVSKDTDEYKSIFNQFDEAMKKGYKKIIKIERIQNERWFMQYTAHWTDFKKRLNKDTEKRLYHGCREEAANLIIEDCFNRSFAGVHGTIYGVGVYFSSNAAYSHQYTNPNSLEERCMFLARVLIGKTTKGNGSMKTRPLGFDSTTDGNHIFVTYHDAQAYAEYLITYKSK
;
A
#
# COMPACT_ATOMS: atom_id res chain seq x y z
N LYS A 1 -5.06 -33.69 9.23
CA LYS A 1 -3.73 -33.95 9.84
C LYS A 1 -3.72 -33.37 11.23
N ASP A 2 -3.12 -34.03 12.22
CA ASP A 2 -3.11 -33.60 13.62
C ASP A 2 -2.35 -32.25 13.78
N PRO A 3 -3.01 -31.18 14.26
CA PRO A 3 -2.39 -29.88 14.50
C PRO A 3 -1.19 -29.94 15.45
N GLU A 4 -1.15 -30.88 16.40
CA GLU A 4 -0.03 -31.01 17.34
C GLU A 4 1.23 -31.56 16.66
N ILE A 5 1.08 -32.46 15.70
CA ILE A 5 2.21 -32.96 14.90
C ILE A 5 2.83 -31.84 14.06
N LEU A 6 2.00 -30.99 13.44
CA LEU A 6 2.50 -29.84 12.68
C LEU A 6 3.21 -28.84 13.60
N ARG A 7 2.62 -28.53 14.74
CA ARG A 7 3.19 -27.63 15.74
C ARG A 7 4.56 -28.12 16.21
N GLN A 8 4.67 -29.40 16.56
CA GLN A 8 5.94 -30.00 16.98
C GLN A 8 6.98 -29.97 15.85
N SER A 9 6.57 -30.28 14.61
CA SER A 9 7.46 -30.21 13.44
C SER A 9 8.04 -28.81 13.20
N ILE A 10 7.22 -27.76 13.39
CA ILE A 10 7.67 -26.36 13.28
C ILE A 10 8.67 -26.02 14.39
N ILE A 11 8.40 -26.48 15.61
CA ILE A 11 9.28 -26.27 16.76
C ILE A 11 10.66 -26.91 16.51
N ASP A 12 10.67 -28.17 16.10
CA ASP A 12 11.89 -28.93 15.85
C ASP A 12 12.71 -28.31 14.71
N LEU A 13 12.04 -27.90 13.62
CA LEU A 13 12.67 -27.20 12.51
C LEU A 13 13.37 -25.92 12.97
N ILE A 14 12.65 -25.03 13.67
CA ILE A 14 13.21 -23.76 14.11
C ILE A 14 14.37 -23.99 15.08
N SER A 15 14.23 -24.91 16.03
CA SER A 15 15.28 -25.23 16.99
C SER A 15 16.57 -25.71 16.30
N ASN A 16 16.45 -26.65 15.35
CA ASN A 16 17.58 -27.19 14.59
C ASN A 16 18.26 -26.11 13.74
N VAL A 17 17.49 -25.26 13.08
CA VAL A 17 18.04 -24.20 12.26
C VAL A 17 18.76 -23.15 13.12
N MET A 18 18.20 -22.79 14.28
CA MET A 18 18.83 -21.86 15.23
C MET A 18 20.13 -22.44 15.84
N GLN A 19 20.21 -23.76 16.04
CA GLN A 19 21.45 -24.43 16.42
C GLN A 19 22.53 -24.26 15.34
N ASN A 20 22.16 -24.39 14.07
CA ASN A 20 23.09 -24.21 12.96
C ASN A 20 23.63 -22.78 12.86
N VAL A 21 22.79 -21.77 13.12
CA VAL A 21 23.20 -20.35 13.17
C VAL A 21 24.37 -20.14 14.14
N ILE A 22 24.34 -20.81 15.29
CA ILE A 22 25.44 -20.77 16.27
C ILE A 22 26.68 -21.46 15.72
N SER A 23 26.53 -22.70 15.26
CA SER A 23 27.67 -23.52 14.81
C SER A 23 28.43 -22.89 13.64
N CYS A 24 27.73 -22.13 12.80
CA CYS A 24 28.29 -21.48 11.62
C CYS A 24 28.57 -19.98 11.84
N ASN A 25 28.31 -19.44 13.04
CA ASN A 25 28.50 -18.03 13.39
C ASN A 25 27.79 -17.04 12.43
N TYR A 26 26.56 -17.35 12.04
CA TYR A 26 25.77 -16.47 11.17
C TYR A 26 25.17 -15.29 11.95
N THR A 27 25.17 -14.11 11.33
CA THR A 27 24.62 -12.87 11.91
C THR A 27 23.17 -12.62 11.53
N SER A 28 22.61 -13.40 10.59
CA SER A 28 21.22 -13.28 10.17
C SER A 28 20.66 -14.59 9.64
N ILE A 29 19.34 -14.71 9.68
CA ILE A 29 18.58 -15.87 9.21
C ILE A 29 17.22 -15.44 8.65
N ALA A 30 16.74 -16.15 7.63
CA ALA A 30 15.43 -15.94 7.05
C ALA A 30 14.59 -17.23 7.10
N PHE A 31 13.37 -17.13 7.64
CA PHE A 31 12.37 -18.19 7.63
C PHE A 31 11.27 -17.86 6.62
N PRO A 32 10.95 -18.74 5.65
CA PRO A 32 9.71 -18.59 4.91
C PRO A 32 8.51 -18.79 5.85
N ALA A 33 7.33 -18.28 5.48
CA ALA A 33 6.07 -18.56 6.18
C ALA A 33 5.60 -20.02 5.99
N ILE A 34 6.43 -20.97 6.45
CA ILE A 34 6.23 -22.42 6.35
C ILE A 34 5.00 -22.82 7.16
N GLY A 35 4.22 -23.77 6.65
CA GLY A 35 3.03 -24.27 7.33
C GLY A 35 1.77 -23.42 7.14
N CYS A 36 1.89 -22.19 6.61
CA CYS A 36 0.76 -21.31 6.31
C CYS A 36 0.09 -21.60 4.93
N GLY A 37 0.14 -22.87 4.50
CA GLY A 37 -0.35 -23.36 3.20
C GLY A 37 -1.75 -23.99 3.27
N LYS A 38 -2.15 -24.71 2.21
CA LYS A 38 -3.46 -25.39 2.08
C LYS A 38 -3.62 -26.65 2.97
N HIS A 39 -3.02 -26.68 4.17
CA HIS A 39 -2.94 -27.88 5.01
C HIS A 39 -3.95 -27.92 6.18
N ASP A 40 -5.08 -27.21 6.08
CA ASP A 40 -6.14 -27.14 7.11
C ASP A 40 -5.68 -26.66 8.50
N CYS A 41 -4.52 -26.03 8.62
CA CYS A 41 -4.03 -25.47 9.87
C CYS A 41 -4.20 -23.95 9.88
N SER A 42 -4.71 -23.43 10.99
CA SER A 42 -5.00 -22.01 11.12
C SER A 42 -3.71 -21.17 11.10
N VAL A 43 -3.72 -20.11 10.31
CA VAL A 43 -2.57 -19.22 10.09
C VAL A 43 -2.08 -18.62 11.42
N ASP A 44 -2.99 -18.25 12.32
CA ASP A 44 -2.65 -17.73 13.65
C ASP A 44 -1.85 -18.74 14.48
N ILE A 45 -2.26 -20.02 14.49
CA ILE A 45 -1.56 -21.08 15.25
C ILE A 45 -0.14 -21.26 14.70
N VAL A 46 0.01 -21.30 13.38
CA VAL A 46 1.31 -21.49 12.73
C VAL A 46 2.23 -20.30 13.01
N VAL A 47 1.77 -19.09 12.74
CA VAL A 47 2.56 -17.86 12.92
C VAL A 47 2.94 -17.65 14.38
N LYS A 48 1.99 -17.83 15.30
CA LYS A 48 2.25 -17.75 16.75
C LYS A 48 3.27 -18.80 17.20
N THR A 49 3.19 -20.02 16.68
CA THR A 49 4.16 -21.08 17.00
C THR A 49 5.55 -20.71 16.51
N MET A 50 5.68 -20.22 15.27
CA MET A 50 6.96 -19.81 14.70
C MET A 50 7.62 -18.69 15.50
N ILE A 51 6.88 -17.61 15.77
CA ILE A 51 7.42 -16.44 16.49
C ILE A 51 7.80 -16.82 17.92
N ARG A 52 6.96 -17.60 18.62
CA ARG A 52 7.24 -18.02 19.99
C ARG A 52 8.50 -18.87 20.07
N GLU A 53 8.68 -19.80 19.15
CA GLU A 53 9.86 -20.65 19.15
C GLU A 53 11.12 -19.87 18.80
N VAL A 54 11.08 -18.96 17.81
CA VAL A 54 12.21 -18.08 17.49
C VAL A 54 12.62 -17.25 18.71
N LYS A 55 11.66 -16.56 19.37
CA LYS A 55 11.93 -15.76 20.57
C LYS A 55 12.57 -16.62 21.67
N LYS A 56 11.98 -17.79 21.95
CA LYS A 56 12.50 -18.75 22.93
C LYS A 56 13.93 -19.20 22.63
N GLN A 57 14.24 -19.53 21.37
CA GLN A 57 15.58 -19.97 20.98
C GLN A 57 16.61 -18.83 21.07
N ILE A 58 16.21 -17.59 20.75
CA ILE A 58 17.06 -16.41 20.94
C ILE A 58 17.41 -16.23 22.41
N GLU A 59 16.40 -16.32 23.30
CA GLU A 59 16.58 -16.16 24.75
C GLU A 59 17.44 -17.27 25.35
N ILE A 60 17.09 -18.54 25.12
CA ILE A 60 17.80 -19.70 25.71
C ILE A 60 19.28 -19.73 25.29
N ARG A 61 19.58 -19.27 24.07
CA ARG A 61 20.91 -19.37 23.47
C ARG A 61 21.68 -18.06 23.48
N ASN A 62 21.10 -16.99 24.05
CA ASN A 62 21.64 -15.64 24.08
C ASN A 62 22.15 -15.18 22.69
N LEU A 63 21.32 -15.38 21.67
CA LEU A 63 21.70 -15.12 20.27
C LEU A 63 21.54 -13.64 19.90
N SER A 64 22.58 -13.07 19.29
CA SER A 64 22.50 -11.78 18.61
C SER A 64 22.50 -12.00 17.08
N CYS A 65 21.33 -12.29 16.52
CA CYS A 65 21.16 -12.47 15.08
C CYS A 65 19.89 -11.79 14.56
N LEU A 66 19.95 -11.31 13.31
CA LEU A 66 18.79 -10.72 12.64
C LEU A 66 17.90 -11.82 12.07
N VAL A 67 16.66 -11.94 12.56
CA VAL A 67 15.67 -12.88 12.02
C VAL A 67 14.71 -12.18 11.07
N LYS A 68 14.53 -12.73 9.87
CA LYS A 68 13.57 -12.25 8.86
C LYS A 68 12.51 -13.32 8.59
N PHE A 69 11.25 -12.93 8.45
CA PHE A 69 10.20 -13.79 7.92
C PHE A 69 9.89 -13.42 6.48
N ILE A 70 9.96 -14.39 5.57
CA ILE A 70 9.77 -14.20 4.13
C ILE A 70 8.36 -14.66 3.78
N ILE A 71 7.56 -13.73 3.25
CA ILE A 71 6.15 -13.92 2.94
C ILE A 71 5.93 -13.59 1.47
N GLU A 72 5.19 -14.45 0.78
CA GLU A 72 4.85 -14.22 -0.62
C GLU A 72 3.94 -12.98 -0.75
N PRO A 73 4.18 -12.09 -1.74
CA PRO A 73 3.48 -10.80 -1.83
C PRO A 73 1.94 -10.90 -1.85
N TYR A 74 1.39 -11.99 -2.36
CA TYR A 74 -0.06 -12.20 -2.48
C TYR A 74 -0.70 -12.83 -1.23
N ARG A 75 0.06 -13.19 -0.20
CA ARG A 75 -0.47 -13.84 1.01
C ARG A 75 -0.63 -12.88 2.18
N GLN A 76 -1.52 -11.91 2.03
CA GLN A 76 -1.71 -10.84 3.00
C GLN A 76 -2.14 -11.34 4.39
N ASN A 77 -3.07 -12.28 4.46
CA ASN A 77 -3.56 -12.81 5.73
C ASN A 77 -2.43 -13.39 6.62
N ILE A 78 -1.36 -13.90 5.99
CA ILE A 78 -0.16 -14.38 6.68
C ILE A 78 0.69 -13.19 7.14
N TYR A 79 0.91 -12.20 6.28
CA TYR A 79 1.65 -10.99 6.62
C TYR A 79 1.04 -10.26 7.82
N ASP A 80 -0.27 -10.04 7.81
CA ASP A 80 -0.98 -9.34 8.88
C ASP A 80 -0.84 -10.06 10.22
N GLU A 81 -0.93 -11.39 10.20
CA GLU A 81 -0.78 -12.20 11.42
C GLU A 81 0.67 -12.20 11.93
N PHE A 82 1.68 -12.20 11.05
CA PHE A 82 3.08 -12.04 11.46
C PHE A 82 3.32 -10.67 12.10
N CYS A 83 2.83 -9.60 11.49
CA CYS A 83 2.91 -8.26 12.06
C CYS A 83 2.23 -8.21 13.43
N LYS A 84 1.00 -8.71 13.53
CA LYS A 84 0.27 -8.78 14.79
C LYS A 84 1.11 -9.49 15.86
N GLN A 85 1.57 -10.71 15.62
CA GLN A 85 2.28 -11.51 16.63
C GLN A 85 3.67 -10.98 16.99
N LEU A 86 4.41 -10.41 16.03
CA LEU A 86 5.74 -9.82 16.28
C LEU A 86 5.65 -8.59 17.19
N PHE A 87 4.66 -7.74 16.94
CA PHE A 87 4.52 -6.44 17.59
C PHE A 87 3.54 -6.45 18.80
N SER A 88 2.94 -7.60 19.14
CA SER A 88 1.99 -7.70 20.27
C SER A 88 2.61 -7.82 21.67
N SER A 89 3.93 -8.00 21.81
CA SER A 89 4.55 -8.21 23.13
C SER A 89 5.84 -7.39 23.28
N ASN A 90 5.80 -6.42 24.20
CA ASN A 90 6.88 -5.53 24.66
C ASN A 90 7.21 -4.29 23.83
N PHE A 91 6.21 -3.65 23.22
CA PHE A 91 6.28 -2.21 23.03
C PHE A 91 4.88 -1.59 23.17
N HIS A 92 4.70 -0.82 24.25
CA HIS A 92 3.81 0.34 24.24
C HIS A 92 4.34 1.46 23.33
N THR A 93 5.35 1.19 22.51
CA THR A 93 5.49 1.85 21.22
C THR A 93 4.68 1.01 20.25
N SER A 94 3.37 1.29 20.22
CA SER A 94 2.71 1.34 18.94
C SER A 94 3.74 1.89 17.94
N MET A 95 4.00 1.20 16.84
CA MET A 95 4.24 2.02 15.65
C MET A 95 2.91 2.75 15.54
N GLU A 96 2.88 3.94 16.13
CA GLU A 96 1.72 4.79 16.24
C GLU A 96 1.51 5.25 14.81
N PHE A 97 0.94 4.35 14.01
CA PHE A 97 0.33 4.68 12.75
C PHE A 97 -0.84 5.56 13.18
N HIS A 98 -0.52 6.83 13.37
CA HIS A 98 -1.51 7.85 13.60
C HIS A 98 -2.30 7.92 12.31
N LEU A 99 -3.39 7.16 12.26
CA LEU A 99 -4.44 7.41 11.32
C LEU A 99 -4.79 8.89 11.43
N PRO A 100 -5.06 9.58 10.32
CA PRO A 100 -5.33 11.01 10.37
C PRO A 100 -6.43 11.28 11.38
N ALA A 101 -6.25 12.25 12.27
CA ALA A 101 -7.22 12.56 13.32
C ALA A 101 -8.61 12.95 12.76
N THR A 102 -8.67 13.31 11.48
CA THR A 102 -9.90 13.60 10.74
C THR A 102 -10.67 12.35 10.32
N TRP A 103 -10.10 11.16 10.47
CA TRP A 103 -10.74 9.90 10.09
C TRP A 103 -11.80 9.49 11.10
N GLN A 104 -12.95 9.03 10.59
CA GLN A 104 -13.97 8.42 11.44
C GLN A 104 -13.59 6.98 11.75
N ILE A 105 -13.74 6.57 13.01
CA ILE A 105 -13.49 5.20 13.44
C ILE A 105 -14.60 4.30 12.90
N SER A 106 -14.24 3.21 12.23
CA SER A 106 -15.17 2.21 11.72
C SER A 106 -14.72 0.80 12.10
N LYS A 107 -15.68 -0.11 12.27
CA LYS A 107 -15.40 -1.54 12.51
C LYS A 107 -14.90 -2.26 11.26
N GLU A 108 -15.17 -1.71 10.08
CA GLU A 108 -14.83 -2.33 8.79
C GLU A 108 -13.39 -2.00 8.35
N ASN A 109 -12.65 -1.17 9.12
CA ASN A 109 -11.30 -0.64 8.82
C ASN A 109 -11.17 0.01 7.41
N LYS A 110 -12.31 0.19 6.75
CA LYS A 110 -12.46 0.76 5.42
C LYS A 110 -13.84 1.39 5.28
N ILE A 111 -13.90 2.68 4.94
CA ILE A 111 -15.16 3.39 4.69
C ILE A 111 -15.01 4.47 3.61
N ARG A 112 -16.12 4.79 2.94
CA ARG A 112 -16.27 5.94 2.05
C ARG A 112 -17.19 6.96 2.72
N LEU A 113 -16.71 8.19 2.88
CA LEU A 113 -17.47 9.24 3.53
C LEU A 113 -17.71 10.39 2.56
N ILE A 114 -18.97 10.76 2.36
CA ILE A 114 -19.29 11.98 1.61
C ILE A 114 -18.79 13.17 2.42
N VAL A 115 -17.91 13.96 1.82
CA VAL A 115 -17.39 15.20 2.42
C VAL A 115 -18.46 16.28 2.26
N SER A 116 -18.90 16.87 3.38
CA SER A 116 -19.92 17.92 3.37
C SER A 116 -19.41 19.20 2.70
N LYS A 117 -20.25 19.83 1.87
CA LYS A 117 -19.92 21.03 1.09
C LYS A 117 -19.54 22.24 1.94
N ASP A 118 -20.02 22.28 3.18
CA ASP A 118 -19.80 23.41 4.09
C ASP A 118 -18.44 23.35 4.80
N THR A 119 -17.75 22.21 4.72
CA THR A 119 -16.46 21.98 5.36
C THR A 119 -15.29 22.58 4.59
N ASP A 120 -14.24 22.95 5.30
CA ASP A 120 -13.01 23.45 4.67
C ASP A 120 -12.27 22.35 3.90
N GLU A 121 -12.43 21.09 4.30
CA GLU A 121 -11.99 19.93 3.54
C GLU A 121 -12.59 19.95 2.13
N TYR A 122 -13.92 20.03 2.00
CA TYR A 122 -14.58 20.09 0.70
C TYR A 122 -14.09 21.29 -0.12
N LYS A 123 -14.07 22.49 0.47
CA LYS A 123 -13.64 23.72 -0.23
C LYS A 123 -12.21 23.60 -0.76
N SER A 124 -11.32 23.02 0.03
CA SER A 124 -9.92 22.79 -0.34
C SER A 124 -9.79 21.84 -1.53
N ILE A 125 -10.51 20.70 -1.52
CA ILE A 125 -10.49 19.74 -2.63
C ILE A 125 -11.17 20.32 -3.87
N PHE A 126 -12.28 21.04 -3.69
CA PHE A 126 -13.00 21.72 -4.75
C PHE A 126 -12.09 22.71 -5.49
N ASN A 127 -11.41 23.60 -4.76
CA ASN A 127 -10.54 24.63 -5.37
C ASN A 127 -9.36 23.99 -6.12
N GLN A 128 -8.71 22.98 -5.52
CA GLN A 128 -7.63 22.22 -6.18
C GLN A 128 -8.13 21.58 -7.49
N PHE A 129 -9.29 20.95 -7.46
CA PHE A 129 -9.88 20.32 -8.64
C PHE A 129 -10.33 21.33 -9.70
N ASP A 130 -10.94 22.46 -9.31
CA ASP A 130 -11.40 23.49 -10.25
C ASP A 130 -10.24 24.10 -11.04
N GLU A 131 -9.15 24.41 -10.33
CA GLU A 131 -7.91 24.90 -10.92
C GLU A 131 -7.29 23.84 -11.85
N ALA A 132 -7.12 22.60 -11.38
CA ALA A 132 -6.50 21.53 -12.14
C ALA A 132 -7.33 21.09 -13.37
N MET A 133 -8.65 21.25 -13.33
CA MET A 133 -9.54 21.00 -14.47
C MET A 133 -9.66 22.21 -15.41
N LYS A 134 -9.09 23.37 -15.07
CA LYS A 134 -9.21 24.63 -15.84
C LYS A 134 -10.66 24.97 -16.16
N LYS A 135 -11.57 24.75 -15.20
CA LYS A 135 -13.04 24.91 -15.38
C LYS A 135 -13.62 24.04 -16.51
N GLY A 136 -12.98 22.93 -16.86
CA GLY A 136 -13.35 21.99 -17.92
C GLY A 136 -14.44 20.98 -17.54
N TYR A 137 -15.30 21.29 -16.57
CA TYR A 137 -16.39 20.43 -16.11
C TYR A 137 -17.65 21.26 -15.83
N LYS A 138 -18.81 20.59 -15.77
CA LYS A 138 -20.12 21.23 -15.56
C LYS A 138 -20.43 21.41 -14.08
N LYS A 139 -20.31 20.34 -13.29
CA LYS A 139 -20.52 20.37 -11.83
C LYS A 139 -19.87 19.16 -11.15
N ILE A 140 -19.44 19.36 -9.90
CA ILE A 140 -19.11 18.26 -8.99
C ILE A 140 -20.42 17.72 -8.39
N ILE A 141 -20.59 16.40 -8.42
CA ILE A 141 -21.72 15.69 -7.83
C ILE A 141 -21.44 15.40 -6.35
N LYS A 142 -20.31 14.75 -6.07
CA LYS A 142 -19.86 14.43 -4.71
C LYS A 142 -18.34 14.29 -4.64
N ILE A 143 -17.81 14.51 -3.44
CA ILE A 143 -16.43 14.19 -3.06
C ILE A 143 -16.54 13.19 -1.92
N GLU A 144 -15.90 12.03 -2.08
CA GLU A 144 -15.89 10.98 -1.08
C GLU A 144 -14.47 10.83 -0.54
N ARG A 145 -14.28 11.02 0.78
CA ARG A 145 -13.04 10.66 1.45
C ARG A 145 -12.99 9.14 1.59
N ILE A 146 -11.87 8.57 1.19
CA ILE A 146 -11.59 7.15 1.32
C ILE A 146 -10.74 6.97 2.56
N GLN A 147 -11.21 6.15 3.47
CA GLN A 147 -10.45 5.71 4.63
C GLN A 147 -10.24 4.23 4.47
N ASN A 148 -9.03 3.80 4.14
CA ASN A 148 -8.66 2.39 4.07
C ASN A 148 -7.40 2.21 4.92
N GLU A 149 -7.59 1.76 6.17
CA GLU A 149 -6.52 1.73 7.18
C GLU A 149 -5.36 0.86 6.73
N ARG A 150 -5.64 -0.32 6.17
CA ARG A 150 -4.63 -1.25 5.65
C ARG A 150 -3.71 -0.57 4.63
N TRP A 151 -4.29 0.10 3.64
CA TRP A 151 -3.49 0.72 2.58
C TRP A 151 -2.82 2.02 3.02
N PHE A 152 -3.43 2.75 3.96
CA PHE A 152 -2.80 3.91 4.58
C PHE A 152 -1.59 3.53 5.44
N MET A 153 -1.66 2.43 6.19
CA MET A 153 -0.52 1.91 6.97
C MET A 153 0.65 1.50 6.06
N GLN A 154 0.36 0.80 4.95
CA GLN A 154 1.40 0.44 3.97
C GLN A 154 2.00 1.69 3.32
N TYR A 155 1.15 2.64 2.92
CA TYR A 155 1.58 3.92 2.36
C TYR A 155 2.49 4.70 3.32
N THR A 156 2.10 4.83 4.59
CA THR A 156 2.86 5.59 5.60
C THR A 156 4.19 4.93 5.95
N ALA A 157 4.27 3.60 5.93
CA ALA A 157 5.53 2.88 6.05
C ALA A 157 6.49 3.22 4.90
N HIS A 158 6.00 3.22 3.65
CA HIS A 158 6.78 3.64 2.49
C HIS A 158 7.16 5.13 2.52
N TRP A 159 6.24 6.00 2.96
CA TRP A 159 6.51 7.42 3.11
C TRP A 159 7.64 7.67 4.11
N THR A 160 7.64 6.95 5.24
CA THR A 160 8.71 7.02 6.25
C THR A 160 10.06 6.59 5.67
N ASP A 161 10.11 5.51 4.90
CA ASP A 161 11.33 5.08 4.20
C ASP A 161 11.84 6.17 3.24
N PHE A 162 10.96 6.67 2.36
CA PHE A 162 11.32 7.67 1.35
C PHE A 162 11.86 8.93 2.01
N LYS A 163 11.16 9.42 3.06
CA LYS A 163 11.56 10.62 3.80
C LYS A 163 12.92 10.45 4.45
N LYS A 164 13.19 9.30 5.07
CA LYS A 164 14.48 8.99 5.71
C LYS A 164 15.61 8.83 4.68
N ARG A 165 15.37 8.05 3.63
CA ARG A 165 16.37 7.73 2.59
C ARG A 165 16.72 8.92 1.70
N LEU A 166 15.76 9.81 1.45
CA LEU A 166 15.93 10.96 0.54
C LEU A 166 16.15 12.28 1.27
N ASN A 167 15.94 12.30 2.59
CA ASN A 167 15.99 13.50 3.43
C ASN A 167 15.11 14.65 2.89
N LYS A 168 13.94 14.32 2.35
CA LYS A 168 12.95 15.27 1.83
C LYS A 168 11.57 14.62 1.75
N ASP A 169 10.52 15.43 1.83
CA ASP A 169 9.17 14.96 1.49
C ASP A 169 9.03 14.89 -0.03
N THR A 170 8.61 13.73 -0.53
CA THR A 170 8.38 13.49 -1.96
C THR A 170 6.93 13.08 -2.23
N GLU A 171 6.05 13.24 -1.25
CA GLU A 171 4.63 13.10 -1.47
C GLU A 171 4.13 14.21 -2.42
N LYS A 172 3.29 13.82 -3.38
CA LYS A 172 2.46 14.74 -4.16
C LYS A 172 1.01 14.29 -4.12
N ARG A 173 0.09 15.26 -4.16
CA ARG A 173 -1.33 14.99 -4.44
C ARG A 173 -1.53 15.03 -5.95
N LEU A 174 -1.90 13.91 -6.54
CA LEU A 174 -2.02 13.73 -7.98
C LEU A 174 -3.35 13.08 -8.35
N TYR A 175 -3.79 13.32 -9.58
CA TYR A 175 -5.03 12.82 -10.13
C TYR A 175 -4.84 11.49 -10.87
N HIS A 176 -5.85 10.63 -10.78
CA HIS A 176 -5.94 9.38 -11.55
C HIS A 176 -7.37 9.23 -12.08
N GLY A 177 -7.53 9.32 -13.40
CA GLY A 177 -8.82 9.08 -14.06
C GLY A 177 -9.04 7.60 -14.31
N CYS A 178 -10.23 7.11 -14.00
CA CYS A 178 -10.61 5.71 -14.24
C CYS A 178 -12.11 5.59 -14.52
N ARG A 179 -12.54 4.36 -14.86
CA ARG A 179 -13.96 3.99 -14.95
C ARG A 179 -14.52 3.70 -13.55
N GLU A 180 -15.84 3.73 -13.42
CA GLU A 180 -16.54 3.49 -12.14
C GLU A 180 -16.24 2.09 -11.58
N GLU A 181 -16.19 1.08 -12.44
CA GLU A 181 -15.89 -0.30 -12.04
C GLU A 181 -14.46 -0.42 -11.48
N ALA A 182 -13.50 0.24 -12.14
CA ALA A 182 -12.11 0.30 -11.68
C ALA A 182 -11.98 1.10 -10.38
N ALA A 183 -12.78 2.16 -10.20
CA ALA A 183 -12.78 2.95 -8.97
C ALA A 183 -13.19 2.10 -7.76
N ASN A 184 -14.22 1.26 -7.91
CA ASN A 184 -14.63 0.36 -6.84
C ASN A 184 -13.50 -0.62 -6.47
N LEU A 185 -12.81 -1.21 -7.46
CA LEU A 185 -11.66 -2.08 -7.19
C LEU A 185 -10.51 -1.36 -6.47
N ILE A 186 -10.19 -0.12 -6.87
CA ILE A 186 -9.13 0.68 -6.26
C ILE A 186 -9.49 1.08 -4.81
N ILE A 187 -10.76 1.35 -4.51
CA ILE A 187 -11.21 1.67 -3.15
C ILE A 187 -11.16 0.43 -2.25
N GLU A 188 -11.62 -0.70 -2.79
CA GLU A 188 -11.62 -1.98 -2.09
C GLU A 188 -10.19 -2.44 -1.77
N ASP A 189 -9.28 -2.20 -2.72
CA ASP A 189 -7.89 -2.58 -2.63
C ASP A 189 -6.95 -1.36 -2.81
N CYS A 190 -6.07 -1.38 -3.81
CA CYS A 190 -5.09 -0.35 -4.07
C CYS A 190 -4.98 -0.01 -5.55
N PHE A 191 -4.08 0.93 -5.87
CA PHE A 191 -3.61 1.13 -7.23
C PHE A 191 -2.73 -0.05 -7.68
N ASN A 192 -3.37 -1.13 -8.10
CA ASN A 192 -2.70 -2.38 -8.41
C ASN A 192 -2.03 -2.33 -9.79
N ARG A 193 -0.70 -2.44 -9.82
CA ARG A 193 0.09 -2.37 -11.06
C ARG A 193 -0.17 -3.53 -12.03
N SER A 194 -0.79 -4.62 -11.62
CA SER A 194 -1.13 -5.73 -12.53
C SER A 194 -2.15 -5.31 -13.60
N PHE A 195 -2.88 -4.21 -13.38
CA PHE A 195 -3.74 -3.56 -14.38
C PHE A 195 -3.03 -2.48 -15.20
N ALA A 196 -1.71 -2.33 -15.07
CA ALA A 196 -0.95 -1.33 -15.83
C ALA A 196 -0.98 -1.62 -17.34
N GLY A 197 -0.89 -0.56 -18.14
CA GLY A 197 -0.78 -0.65 -19.60
C GLY A 197 -2.10 -0.65 -20.38
N VAL A 198 -3.25 -0.65 -19.69
CA VAL A 198 -4.58 -0.55 -20.33
C VAL A 198 -4.73 0.72 -21.19
N HIS A 199 -4.09 1.82 -20.77
CA HIS A 199 -4.19 3.12 -21.44
C HIS A 199 -2.85 3.63 -21.99
N GLY A 200 -1.94 2.71 -22.30
CA GLY A 200 -0.61 3.01 -22.81
C GLY A 200 0.48 2.99 -21.75
N THR A 201 1.72 2.81 -22.21
CA THR A 201 2.89 2.62 -21.34
C THR A 201 4.01 3.60 -21.66
N ILE A 202 3.76 4.72 -22.32
CA ILE A 202 4.80 5.61 -22.90
C ILE A 202 5.96 5.93 -21.92
N TYR A 203 5.66 6.11 -20.62
CA TYR A 203 6.65 6.45 -19.59
C TYR A 203 6.94 5.31 -18.61
N GLY A 204 6.49 4.09 -18.90
CA GLY A 204 6.68 2.88 -18.09
C GLY A 204 5.42 2.03 -17.98
N VAL A 205 5.59 0.76 -17.58
CA VAL A 205 4.50 -0.17 -17.26
C VAL A 205 4.25 -0.12 -15.76
N GLY A 206 3.47 0.87 -15.35
CA GLY A 206 3.12 1.12 -13.95
C GLY A 206 1.81 1.90 -13.84
N VAL A 207 1.53 2.43 -12.65
CA VAL A 207 0.32 3.22 -12.42
C VAL A 207 0.60 4.69 -12.70
N TYR A 208 -0.21 5.29 -13.55
CA TYR A 208 -0.07 6.67 -14.00
C TYR A 208 -0.86 7.63 -13.13
N PHE A 209 -0.22 8.72 -12.74
CA PHE A 209 -0.82 9.83 -12.02
C PHE A 209 -0.45 11.14 -12.70
N SER A 210 -1.28 12.17 -12.53
CA SER A 210 -0.99 13.48 -13.09
C SER A 210 -1.29 14.64 -12.16
N SER A 211 -0.46 15.68 -12.19
CA SER A 211 -0.79 16.95 -11.52
C SER A 211 -1.85 17.76 -12.28
N ASN A 212 -2.20 17.35 -13.50
CA ASN A 212 -3.19 18.00 -14.34
C ASN A 212 -4.48 17.13 -14.40
N ALA A 213 -5.54 17.57 -13.73
CA ALA A 213 -6.81 16.84 -13.73
C ALA A 213 -7.44 16.80 -15.14
N ALA A 214 -7.29 17.85 -15.95
CA ALA A 214 -7.78 17.85 -17.33
C ALA A 214 -7.07 16.81 -18.22
N TYR A 215 -5.82 16.44 -17.91
CA TYR A 215 -5.15 15.30 -18.55
C TYR A 215 -5.78 13.98 -18.09
N SER A 216 -5.92 13.81 -16.77
CA SER A 216 -6.54 12.61 -16.18
C SER A 216 -7.99 12.39 -16.65
N HIS A 217 -8.72 13.47 -16.97
CA HIS A 217 -10.08 13.43 -17.50
C HIS A 217 -10.22 12.56 -18.75
N GLN A 218 -9.20 12.53 -19.62
CA GLN A 218 -9.21 11.75 -20.87
C GLN A 218 -9.28 10.23 -20.62
N TYR A 219 -8.94 9.80 -19.41
CA TYR A 219 -8.96 8.39 -18.98
C TYR A 219 -10.19 8.05 -18.13
N THR A 220 -11.15 8.97 -18.03
CA THR A 220 -12.45 8.72 -17.41
C THR A 220 -13.49 8.37 -18.46
N ASN A 221 -14.48 7.56 -18.09
CA ASN A 221 -15.67 7.32 -18.90
C ASN A 221 -16.93 7.76 -18.13
N PRO A 222 -17.90 8.40 -18.81
CA PRO A 222 -19.18 8.67 -18.19
C PRO A 222 -19.95 7.37 -17.98
N ASN A 223 -20.60 7.21 -16.82
CA ASN A 223 -21.54 6.12 -16.56
C ASN A 223 -22.92 6.43 -17.17
N SER A 224 -23.92 5.59 -16.89
CA SER A 224 -25.30 5.75 -17.39
C SER A 224 -25.98 7.04 -16.93
N LEU A 225 -25.47 7.68 -15.88
CA LEU A 225 -25.94 8.98 -15.36
C LEU A 225 -25.11 10.15 -15.89
N GLU A 226 -24.22 9.92 -16.86
CA GLU A 226 -23.24 10.89 -17.38
C GLU A 226 -22.21 11.37 -16.34
N GLU A 227 -22.01 10.59 -15.28
CA GLU A 227 -21.07 10.91 -14.22
C GLU A 227 -19.72 10.26 -14.48
N ARG A 228 -18.64 10.99 -14.18
CA ARG A 228 -17.26 10.55 -14.30
C ARG A 228 -16.63 10.54 -12.92
N CYS A 229 -15.71 9.61 -12.69
CA CYS A 229 -14.98 9.52 -11.44
C CYS A 229 -13.47 9.72 -11.64
N MET A 230 -12.83 10.41 -10.70
CA MET A 230 -11.39 10.64 -10.69
C MET A 230 -10.89 10.63 -9.25
N PHE A 231 -9.79 9.93 -9.00
CA PHE A 231 -9.14 9.99 -7.70
C PHE A 231 -8.26 11.23 -7.58
N LEU A 232 -8.21 11.79 -6.37
CA LEU A 232 -7.10 12.59 -5.88
C LEU A 232 -6.34 11.71 -4.87
N ALA A 233 -5.13 11.31 -5.22
CA ALA A 233 -4.31 10.36 -4.49
C ALA A 233 -3.07 11.02 -3.89
N ARG A 234 -2.60 10.52 -2.75
CA ARG A 234 -1.26 10.82 -2.23
C ARG A 234 -0.27 9.87 -2.88
N VAL A 235 0.79 10.39 -3.50
CA VAL A 235 1.73 9.61 -4.32
C VAL A 235 3.17 9.91 -3.94
N LEU A 236 3.92 8.87 -3.60
CA LEU A 236 5.35 8.92 -3.27
C LEU A 236 6.19 8.87 -4.56
N ILE A 237 6.56 10.04 -5.09
CA ILE A 237 7.32 10.11 -6.35
C ILE A 237 8.82 9.82 -6.15
N GLY A 238 9.37 10.03 -4.95
CA GLY A 238 10.78 9.75 -4.66
C GLY A 238 11.76 10.45 -5.61
N LYS A 239 12.84 9.75 -5.99
CA LYS A 239 13.71 10.15 -7.10
C LYS A 239 13.08 9.79 -8.43
N THR A 240 12.83 10.78 -9.27
CA THR A 240 12.23 10.62 -10.60
C THR A 240 13.29 10.61 -11.70
N THR A 241 13.00 9.91 -12.80
CA THR A 241 13.73 10.03 -14.07
C THR A 241 12.77 10.00 -15.25
N LYS A 242 13.25 10.38 -16.44
CA LYS A 242 12.42 10.31 -17.65
C LYS A 242 12.05 8.85 -17.95
N GLY A 243 10.76 8.61 -18.14
CA GLY A 243 10.25 7.27 -18.42
C GLY A 243 10.42 6.83 -19.87
N ASN A 244 10.37 5.51 -20.09
CA ASN A 244 10.18 4.92 -21.41
C ASN A 244 9.27 3.69 -21.31
N GLY A 245 8.59 3.33 -22.41
CA GLY A 245 7.56 2.30 -22.35
C GLY A 245 7.99 0.85 -22.30
N SER A 246 9.30 0.59 -22.34
CA SER A 246 9.83 -0.76 -22.07
C SER A 246 10.08 -1.02 -20.58
N MET A 247 10.03 0.02 -19.73
CA MET A 247 10.32 -0.10 -18.30
C MET A 247 9.20 -0.82 -17.55
N LYS A 248 9.39 -2.10 -17.22
CA LYS A 248 8.44 -2.90 -16.43
C LYS A 248 8.54 -2.70 -14.92
N THR A 249 9.66 -2.12 -14.48
CA THR A 249 9.96 -1.85 -13.06
C THR A 249 10.59 -0.47 -12.95
N ARG A 250 10.70 0.03 -11.72
CA ARG A 250 11.44 1.27 -11.47
C ARG A 250 12.88 1.18 -12.02
N PRO A 251 13.42 2.25 -12.63
CA PRO A 251 14.81 2.29 -13.06
C PRO A 251 15.79 2.20 -11.88
N LEU A 252 17.01 1.72 -12.14
CA LEU A 252 18.05 1.63 -11.11
C LEU A 252 18.35 3.03 -10.54
N GLY A 253 18.34 3.15 -9.20
CA GLY A 253 18.58 4.43 -8.51
C GLY A 253 17.39 5.40 -8.46
N PHE A 254 16.26 5.06 -9.10
CA PHE A 254 15.05 5.86 -9.13
C PHE A 254 13.86 5.10 -8.51
N ASP A 255 12.87 5.86 -8.07
CA ASP A 255 11.67 5.38 -7.38
C ASP A 255 10.42 5.45 -8.30
N SER A 256 10.41 6.38 -9.24
CA SER A 256 9.33 6.56 -10.22
C SER A 256 9.86 7.13 -11.55
N THR A 257 9.03 7.11 -12.59
CA THR A 257 9.32 7.77 -13.86
C THR A 257 8.35 8.91 -14.14
N THR A 258 8.74 9.82 -15.01
CA THR A 258 7.95 11.02 -15.35
C THR A 258 8.12 11.40 -16.83
N ASP A 259 7.19 12.19 -17.35
CA ASP A 259 7.34 12.93 -18.60
C ASP A 259 8.26 14.16 -18.47
N GLY A 260 8.64 14.52 -17.23
CA GLY A 260 9.37 15.74 -16.90
C GLY A 260 8.47 16.95 -16.65
N ASN A 261 7.15 16.75 -16.63
CA ASN A 261 6.16 17.80 -16.46
C ASN A 261 5.04 17.35 -15.50
N HIS A 262 3.94 16.81 -16.03
CA HIS A 262 2.71 16.59 -15.26
C HIS A 262 2.36 15.12 -15.08
N ILE A 263 3.15 14.17 -15.57
CA ILE A 263 2.88 12.73 -15.47
C ILE A 263 3.91 12.05 -14.57
N PHE A 264 3.45 11.18 -13.69
CA PHE A 264 4.27 10.35 -12.80
C PHE A 264 3.80 8.91 -12.87
N VAL A 265 4.74 7.96 -12.96
CA VAL A 265 4.45 6.52 -13.03
C VAL A 265 5.12 5.81 -11.85
N THR A 266 4.32 5.13 -11.04
CA THR A 266 4.78 4.35 -9.89
C THR A 266 4.83 2.85 -10.22
N TYR A 267 5.67 2.11 -9.48
CA TYR A 267 5.96 0.69 -9.77
C TYR A 267 5.69 -0.23 -8.58
N HIS A 268 5.14 0.32 -7.48
CA HIS A 268 4.81 -0.41 -6.27
C HIS A 268 3.44 0.01 -5.76
N ASP A 269 2.63 -0.95 -5.36
CA ASP A 269 1.21 -0.74 -5.05
C ASP A 269 1.03 0.21 -3.85
N ALA A 270 1.90 0.11 -2.85
CA ALA A 270 1.93 1.01 -1.69
C ALA A 270 2.61 2.39 -1.94
N GLN A 271 3.02 2.73 -3.17
CA GLN A 271 3.52 4.09 -3.47
C GLN A 271 2.41 5.13 -3.60
N ALA A 272 1.15 4.71 -3.65
CA ALA A 272 0.02 5.62 -3.78
C ALA A 272 -1.12 5.21 -2.86
N TYR A 273 -1.79 6.20 -2.27
CA TYR A 273 -2.98 6.03 -1.46
C TYR A 273 -4.14 6.82 -2.07
N ALA A 274 -5.26 6.15 -2.35
CA ALA A 274 -6.47 6.79 -2.85
C ALA A 274 -7.11 7.57 -1.70
N GLU A 275 -7.00 8.90 -1.74
CA GLU A 275 -7.44 9.74 -0.62
C GLU A 275 -8.87 10.25 -0.80
N TYR A 276 -9.21 10.69 -2.01
CA TYR A 276 -10.56 11.12 -2.36
C TYR A 276 -10.99 10.56 -3.71
N LEU A 277 -12.27 10.23 -3.85
CA LEU A 277 -12.94 10.02 -5.13
C LEU A 277 -13.82 11.23 -5.44
N ILE A 278 -13.57 11.89 -6.58
CA ILE A 278 -14.34 13.04 -7.05
C ILE A 278 -15.26 12.53 -8.17
N THR A 279 -16.57 12.68 -7.97
CA THR A 279 -17.59 12.38 -8.98
C THR A 279 -18.12 13.68 -9.57
N TYR A 280 -18.10 13.83 -10.89
CA TYR A 280 -18.46 15.07 -11.57
C TYR A 280 -19.09 14.81 -12.95
N LYS A 281 -19.74 15.82 -13.52
CA LYS A 281 -20.21 15.80 -14.91
C LYS A 281 -19.31 16.69 -15.78
N SER A 282 -18.93 16.20 -16.95
CA SER A 282 -18.23 17.01 -17.95
C SER A 282 -19.17 18.06 -18.58
N LYS A 283 -18.57 19.07 -19.22
CA LYS A 283 -19.32 19.99 -20.08
C LYS A 283 -19.82 19.28 -21.33
#